data_AF-A0A8K1CPS9-F1
#
_entry.id   AF-A0A8K1CPS9-F1
#
_cell.length_a   1.000
_cell.length_b   1.000
_cell.length_c   1.000
_cell.angle_alpha   90.00
_cell.angle_beta   90.00
_cell.angle_gamma   90.00
#
_symmetry.space_group_name_H-M   'P 1'
#
loop_
_entity.id
_entity.type
_entity.pdbx_description
1 polymer ?
#
loop_
_entity_poly.entity_id
_entity_poly.type
_entity_poly.pdbx_seq_one_letter_code
_entity_poly.pdbx_strand_id
1 'polypeptide(L)' 'MLLRLLEKLPLSQSGKVAVGTGLCLGICAIPVSRRTKAGHDLFSSEKPQDVYDAEIERRRAQLDTKEA' A
#
# COMPACT_ATOMS: atom_id res chain seq x y z
N MET A 1 -10.03 -19.65 -21.87
CA MET A 1 -8.97 -20.67 -22.08
C MET A 1 -8.58 -21.40 -20.80
N LEU A 2 -8.38 -20.70 -19.66
CA LEU A 2 -8.02 -21.31 -18.36
C LEU A 2 -8.99 -22.42 -17.89
N LEU A 3 -10.30 -22.21 -18.07
CA LEU A 3 -11.34 -23.17 -17.70
C LEU A 3 -11.20 -24.53 -18.39
N ARG A 4 -10.81 -24.55 -19.67
CA ARG A 4 -10.60 -25.79 -20.44
C ARG A 4 -9.35 -26.57 -20.00
N LEU A 5 -8.35 -25.89 -19.47
CA LEU A 5 -7.15 -26.53 -18.89
C LEU A 5 -7.47 -27.18 -17.53
N LEU A 6 -8.31 -26.54 -16.72
CA LEU A 6 -8.73 -27.05 -15.41
C LEU A 6 -9.71 -28.23 -15.52
N GLU A 7 -10.44 -28.35 -16.63
CA GLU A 7 -11.32 -29.51 -16.92
C GLU A 7 -10.54 -30.79 -17.27
N LYS A 8 -9.31 -30.68 -17.77
CA LYS A 8 -8.45 -31.86 -18.06
C LYS A 8 -7.70 -32.39 -16.85
N LEU A 9 -7.68 -31.68 -15.74
CA LEU A 9 -7.16 -32.18 -14.48
C LEU A 9 -8.26 -33.03 -13.81
N PRO A 10 -7.97 -34.27 -13.38
CA PRO A 10 -8.92 -35.15 -12.69
C PRO A 10 -9.14 -34.70 -11.23
N LEU A 11 -9.40 -33.41 -11.04
CA LEU A 11 -9.70 -32.82 -9.75
C LEU A 11 -11.21 -32.91 -9.52
N SER A 12 -11.57 -33.56 -8.41
CA SER A 12 -12.93 -33.52 -7.87
C SER A 12 -13.42 -32.07 -7.71
N GLN A 13 -14.73 -31.86 -7.69
CA GLN A 13 -15.35 -30.53 -7.54
C GLN A 13 -14.75 -29.76 -6.36
N SER A 14 -14.49 -30.43 -5.23
CA SER A 14 -13.82 -29.86 -4.06
C SER A 14 -12.38 -29.42 -4.34
N GLY A 15 -11.65 -30.15 -5.21
CA GLY A 15 -10.30 -29.80 -5.63
C GLY A 15 -10.24 -28.54 -6.50
N LYS A 16 -11.23 -28.34 -7.38
CA LYS A 16 -11.34 -27.10 -8.18
C LYS A 16 -11.61 -25.89 -7.29
N VAL A 17 -12.47 -26.05 -6.28
CA VAL A 17 -12.75 -25.00 -5.29
C VAL A 17 -11.50 -24.69 -4.47
N ALA A 18 -10.79 -25.71 -3.96
CA ALA A 18 -9.57 -25.51 -3.17
C ALA A 18 -8.48 -24.77 -3.95
N VAL A 19 -8.27 -25.10 -5.22
CA VAL A 19 -7.30 -24.41 -6.09
C VAL A 19 -7.71 -22.96 -6.34
N GLY A 20 -8.99 -22.70 -6.62
CA GLY A 20 -9.51 -21.34 -6.80
C GLY A 20 -9.37 -20.48 -5.55
N THR A 21 -9.75 -21.02 -4.38
CA THR A 21 -9.61 -20.33 -3.10
C THR A 21 -8.14 -20.07 -2.76
N GLY A 22 -7.26 -21.06 -2.95
CA GLY A 22 -5.83 -20.90 -2.73
C GLY A 22 -5.19 -19.83 -3.62
N LEU A 23 -5.59 -19.76 -4.89
CA LEU A 23 -5.13 -18.72 -5.81
C LEU A 23 -5.57 -17.33 -5.37
N CYS A 24 -6.84 -17.16 -4.98
CA CYS A 24 -7.36 -15.89 -4.49
C CYS A 24 -6.65 -15.44 -3.21
N LEU A 25 -6.47 -16.34 -2.24
CA LEU A 25 -5.75 -16.04 -1.00
C LEU A 25 -4.28 -15.71 -1.28
N GLY A 26 -3.64 -16.42 -2.20
CA GLY A 26 -2.26 -16.16 -2.62
C GLY A 26 -2.11 -14.76 -3.21
N ILE A 27 -3.02 -14.33 -4.09
CA ILE A 27 -3.02 -12.98 -4.68
C ILE A 27 -3.26 -11.92 -3.61
N CYS A 28 -4.22 -12.12 -2.70
CA CYS A 28 -4.50 -11.20 -1.60
C CYS A 28 -3.36 -11.10 -0.57
N ALA A 29 -2.50 -12.12 -0.47
CA ALA A 29 -1.34 -12.12 0.40
C ALA A 29 -0.13 -11.34 -0.17
N ILE A 30 -0.11 -11.05 -1.47
CA ILE A 30 0.95 -10.26 -2.12
C ILE A 30 1.08 -8.84 -1.51
N PRO A 31 0.01 -8.03 -1.38
CA PRO A 31 0.11 -6.70 -0.78
C PRO A 31 0.43 -6.73 0.72
N VAL A 32 0.14 -7.84 1.42
CA VAL A 32 0.47 -8.00 2.84
C VAL A 32 1.95 -8.35 3.04
N SER A 33 2.51 -9.19 2.16
CA SER A 33 3.90 -9.66 2.25
C SER A 33 4.91 -8.68 1.66
N ARG A 34 4.54 -7.90 0.65
CA ARG A 34 5.36 -6.81 0.14
C ARG A 34 4.88 -5.51 0.74
N ARG A 35 5.72 -4.84 1.54
CA ARG A 35 5.52 -3.42 1.93
C ARG A 35 5.56 -2.55 0.67
N THR A 36 4.47 -2.50 -0.09
CA THR A 36 4.27 -1.44 -1.05
C THR A 36 3.99 -0.18 -0.24
N LYS A 37 4.74 0.89 -0.49
CA LYS A 37 4.46 2.24 0.02
C LYS A 37 3.17 2.80 -0.64
N ALA A 38 2.12 2.01 -0.72
CA ALA A 38 0.83 2.37 -1.33
C ALA A 38 -0.18 2.84 -0.28
N GLY A 39 0.29 3.15 0.93
CA GLY A 39 -0.32 4.15 1.79
C GLY A 39 0.51 5.42 1.66
N HIS A 40 0.24 6.24 0.65
CA HIS A 40 0.25 7.66 0.99
C HIS A 40 -0.86 7.76 2.03
N ASP A 41 -0.43 7.96 3.26
CA ASP A 41 -1.26 7.99 4.45
C ASP A 41 -2.43 8.96 4.21
N LEU A 42 -3.59 8.41 3.82
CA LEU A 42 -4.83 9.17 3.56
C LEU A 42 -5.38 9.79 4.85
N PHE A 43 -4.77 9.46 6.00
CA PHE A 43 -5.11 9.97 7.32
C PHE A 43 -3.86 10.47 8.09
N SER A 44 -2.79 10.90 7.42
CA SER A 44 -1.67 11.61 8.08
C SER A 44 -2.18 12.95 8.60
N SER A 45 -2.72 12.91 9.81
CA SER A 45 -3.05 14.11 10.60
C SER A 45 -1.79 14.71 11.22
N GLU A 46 -0.63 14.05 11.10
CA GLU A 46 0.65 14.71 11.23
C GLU A 46 0.87 15.60 10.00
N LYS A 47 0.93 16.91 10.24
CA LYS A 47 1.40 17.87 9.24
C LYS A 47 2.67 17.29 8.61
N PRO A 48 2.80 17.25 7.28
CA PRO A 48 4.02 16.80 6.62
C PRO A 48 5.20 17.52 7.26
N GLN A 49 6.26 16.78 7.60
CA GLN A 49 7.48 17.34 8.20
C GLN A 49 7.95 18.60 7.44
N ASP A 50 7.83 18.56 6.11
CA ASP A 50 8.13 19.65 5.19
C ASP A 50 7.39 20.97 5.51
N VAL A 51 6.16 20.90 6.02
CA VAL A 51 5.38 22.09 6.44
C VAL A 51 5.90 22.64 7.77
N TYR A 52 6.28 21.75 8.70
CA TYR A 52 6.83 22.16 9.99
C TYR A 52 8.20 22.83 9.81
N ASP A 53 9.05 22.25 8.96
CA ASP A 53 10.37 22.78 8.66
C ASP A 53 10.28 24.13 7.93
N ALA A 54 9.37 24.26 6.96
CA ALA A 54 9.08 25.53 6.31
C ALA A 54 8.55 26.61 7.28
N GLU A 55 7.79 26.21 8.31
CA GLU A 55 7.29 27.14 9.33
C GLU A 55 8.42 27.62 10.27
N ILE A 56 9.35 26.74 10.63
CA ILE A 56 10.54 27.10 11.41
C ILE A 56 11.44 28.06 10.63
N GLU A 57 11.69 27.80 9.35
CA GLU A 57 12.51 28.66 8.51
C GLU A 57 11.89 30.06 8.35
N ARG A 58 10.57 30.15 8.14
CA ARG A 58 9.85 31.43 8.10
C ARG A 58 9.98 32.21 9.40
N ARG A 59 9.87 31.54 10.56
CA ARG A 59 10.06 32.20 11.86
C ARG A 59 11.50 32.70 12.04
N ARG A 60 12.51 31.93 11.62
CA ARG A 60 13.92 32.35 11.67
C ARG A 60 14.18 33.58 10.80
N ALA A 61 13.67 33.59 9.57
CA ALA A 61 13.82 34.73 8.66
C ALA A 61 13.19 36.02 9.24
N GLN A 62 12.04 35.93 9.89
CA GLN A 62 11.39 37.08 10.54
C GLN A 62 12.15 37.60 11.76
N LEU A 63 12.85 36.73 12.49
CA LEU A 63 13.69 37.13 13.62
C LEU A 63 14.96 37.83 13.13
N ASP A 64 15.60 37.30 12.09
CA ASP A 64 16.80 37.87 11.46
C ASP A 64 16.54 39.27 10.86
N THR A 65 15.32 39.50 10.36
CA THR A 65 14.94 40.83 9.81
C THR A 65 14.52 41.82 10.90
N LYS A 66 14.22 41.36 12.12
CA LYS A 66 13.84 42.23 13.26
C LYS A 66 15.04 42.68 14.10
N GLU A 67 16.17 42.00 13.98
CA GLU A 67 17.43 42.34 14.65
C GLU A 67 18.40 43.16 13.76
N ALA A 68 17.96 43.56 12.56
CA ALA A 68 18.69 44.45 11.63
C ALA A 68 18.16 45.89 11.62
#